data_AF-A0A7Z9QT46-F1
#
_entry.id   AF-A0A7Z9QT46-F1
#
_cell.length_a   1.000
_cell.length_b   1.000
_cell.length_c   1.000
_cell.angle_alpha   90.00
_cell.angle_beta   90.00
_cell.angle_gamma   90.00
#
_symmetry.space_group_name_H-M   'P 1'
#
loop_
_entity.id
_entity.type
_entity.pdbx_description
1 polymer ?
#
loop_
_entity_poly.entity_id
_entity_poly.type
_entity_poly.pdbx_seq_one_letter_code
_entity_poly.pdbx_strand_id
1 'polypeptide(L)'
;MDVSPKNAPILLSDEQVRQYVVNGYVILKPSVPTHIHQVVCRKLTACLNEGGNPGNNVLPKVPEMRHVLNSPEVRGALISVLGEDYIEHPHRHCHHLSPATAPATDAKARTDAVAANCHQDAYTPLGRPRQHYSRYARIMYYPQDTPIELGSTHVIPGTQFNQGITDADRAQAIPVDGEAGTVSLTHFDVGHAAGLNTVNQPRHMVKFIYVRAVEPVTPSWNCLSRQWQPPQDVQAPYDLNLTWSHVWDWMCGKRDRYHSFRQKNILSAGKVSQLVEDLNEVQEVNIRLQIIHQISALSAEATDAIPYLIEMLNTDHQAIRLAAIYTLGIIGQPAVEPLIASLKESGVREEAHSVPQPWNEGAILMDDTAFALTAVGSSAVEALILALDDTSEWTRINVAFALGELDSHAANAVPRLIQCLNDKSHRFVRTVLDALGSICQNVPTFVTDISQFLLKEEPSWEEELHSRRWTAQDQIRINAAMALTRLGQDAGAAEDVLIQALDDPCGHVGAFGELDSHAANAVPRLIQCL
;
A
#
# COMPACT_ATOMS: atom_id res chain seq x y z
N MET A 1 31.16 6.64 11.20
CA MET A 1 30.96 6.99 12.62
C MET A 1 30.60 5.72 13.35
N ASP A 2 31.24 5.46 14.48
CA ASP A 2 31.10 4.25 15.29
C ASP A 2 29.67 4.12 15.82
N VAL A 3 28.90 3.15 15.33
CA VAL A 3 27.50 2.93 15.72
C VAL A 3 27.51 2.21 17.06
N SER A 4 27.36 2.96 18.15
CA SER A 4 27.22 2.35 19.47
C SER A 4 26.04 1.34 19.46
N PRO A 5 26.16 0.17 20.12
CA PRO A 5 25.11 -0.86 20.20
C PRO A 5 23.75 -0.37 20.74
N LYS A 6 23.68 0.82 21.33
CA LYS A 6 22.46 1.38 21.94
C LYS A 6 21.38 1.84 20.95
N ASN A 7 21.68 1.92 19.65
CA ASN A 7 20.73 2.41 18.62
C ASN A 7 20.38 1.34 17.55
N ALA A 8 20.64 0.06 17.82
CA ALA A 8 20.25 -1.01 16.91
C ALA A 8 18.71 -1.10 16.81
N PRO A 9 18.13 -1.36 15.61
CA PRO A 9 16.69 -1.54 15.47
C PRO A 9 16.15 -2.68 16.33
N ILE A 10 14.97 -2.48 16.93
CA ILE A 10 14.21 -3.52 17.64
C ILE A 10 13.15 -4.04 16.67
N LEU A 11 13.45 -5.17 16.03
CA LEU A 11 12.58 -5.80 15.04
C LEU A 11 11.30 -6.37 15.69
N LEU A 12 10.21 -6.39 14.93
CA LEU A 12 8.97 -7.04 15.34
C LEU A 12 9.18 -8.56 15.48
N SER A 13 8.45 -9.15 16.42
CA SER A 13 8.33 -10.60 16.53
C SER A 13 7.42 -11.18 15.43
N ASP A 14 7.48 -12.50 15.23
CA ASP A 14 6.53 -13.21 14.37
C ASP A 14 5.07 -12.86 14.69
N GLU A 15 4.73 -12.71 15.97
CA GLU A 15 3.37 -12.40 16.41
C GLU A 15 2.92 -11.02 15.97
N GLN A 16 3.78 -10.01 16.12
CA GLN A 16 3.47 -8.65 15.71
C GLN A 16 3.36 -8.53 14.18
N VAL A 17 4.19 -9.25 13.42
CA VAL A 17 4.04 -9.28 11.95
C VAL A 17 2.74 -9.98 11.54
N ARG A 18 2.34 -11.07 12.22
CA ARG A 18 1.02 -11.68 11.99
C ARG A 18 -0.14 -10.73 12.30
N GLN A 19 -0.07 -10.00 13.41
CA GLN A 19 -1.06 -8.96 13.76
C GLN A 19 -1.12 -7.88 12.68
N TYR A 20 0.03 -7.42 12.18
CA TYR A 20 0.07 -6.47 11.07
C TYR A 20 -0.58 -7.00 9.79
N VAL A 21 -0.30 -8.26 9.42
CA VAL A 21 -0.89 -8.90 8.21
C VAL A 21 -2.41 -9.06 8.33
N VAL A 22 -2.91 -9.46 9.50
CA VAL A 22 -4.34 -9.74 9.72
C VAL A 22 -5.12 -8.46 10.00
N ASN A 23 -4.70 -7.69 11.00
CA ASN A 23 -5.43 -6.53 11.49
C ASN A 23 -5.08 -5.25 10.72
N GLY A 24 -3.96 -5.22 10.00
CA GLY A 24 -3.52 -4.06 9.23
C GLY A 24 -2.77 -3.01 10.05
N TYR A 25 -2.47 -3.25 11.33
CA TYR A 25 -1.71 -2.33 12.17
C TYR A 25 -1.05 -2.98 13.39
N VAL A 26 -0.06 -2.29 13.97
CA VAL A 26 0.56 -2.57 15.27
C VAL A 26 0.85 -1.27 16.00
N ILE A 27 0.77 -1.30 17.35
CA ILE A 27 1.07 -0.14 18.20
C ILE A 27 2.46 -0.30 18.81
N LEU A 28 3.23 0.78 18.77
CA LEU A 28 4.59 0.88 19.25
C LEU A 28 4.67 1.91 20.37
N LYS A 29 5.56 1.66 21.33
CA LYS A 29 5.94 2.60 22.38
C LYS A 29 7.44 2.86 22.28
N PRO A 30 7.84 3.89 21.51
CA PRO A 30 9.23 4.28 21.36
C PRO A 30 9.86 4.64 22.71
N SER A 31 11.11 4.23 22.95
CA SER A 31 11.85 4.57 24.18
C SER A 31 12.41 6.00 24.15
N VAL A 32 11.56 6.97 23.84
CA VAL A 32 11.93 8.39 23.73
C VAL A 32 11.52 9.12 25.02
N PRO A 33 12.39 9.96 25.62
CA PRO A 33 12.04 10.68 26.84
C PRO A 33 10.82 11.59 26.69
N THR A 34 9.92 11.57 27.67
CA THR A 34 8.65 12.33 27.66
C THR A 34 8.81 13.82 27.34
N HIS A 35 9.91 14.45 27.80
CA HIS A 35 10.15 15.87 27.53
C HIS A 35 10.31 16.20 26.04
N ILE A 36 10.75 15.24 25.21
CA ILE A 36 10.85 15.41 23.75
C ILE A 36 9.45 15.51 23.14
N HIS A 37 8.52 14.65 23.54
CA HIS A 37 7.12 14.69 23.09
C HIS A 37 6.46 16.03 23.46
N GLN A 38 6.73 16.53 24.68
CA GLN A 38 6.26 17.85 25.12
C GLN A 38 6.82 19.00 24.27
N VAL A 39 8.10 18.94 23.85
CA VAL A 39 8.70 19.93 22.94
C VAL A 39 8.02 19.88 21.58
N VAL A 40 7.83 18.67 21.02
CA VAL A 40 7.14 18.49 19.74
C VAL A 40 5.73 19.09 19.79
N CYS A 41 4.93 18.72 20.80
CA CYS A 41 3.54 19.19 20.94
C CYS A 41 3.46 20.73 21.02
N ARG A 42 4.38 21.35 21.78
CA ARG A 42 4.46 22.81 21.91
C ARG A 42 4.81 23.49 20.58
N LYS A 43 5.77 22.95 19.83
CA LYS A 43 6.18 23.50 18.52
C LYS A 43 5.11 23.31 17.45
N LEU A 44 4.41 22.18 17.42
CA LEU A 44 3.28 21.98 16.52
C LEU A 44 2.16 23.00 16.78
N THR A 45 1.85 23.24 18.06
CA THR A 45 0.89 24.27 18.47
C THR A 45 1.33 25.67 18.01
N ALA A 46 2.60 26.01 18.19
CA ALA A 46 3.15 27.29 17.73
C ALA A 46 3.04 27.45 16.20
N CYS A 47 3.38 26.41 15.43
CA CYS A 47 3.28 26.44 13.96
C CYS A 47 1.84 26.74 13.51
N LEU A 48 0.86 26.08 14.12
CA LEU A 48 -0.56 26.26 13.78
C LEU A 48 -1.08 27.66 14.14
N ASN A 49 -0.61 28.22 15.26
CA ASN A 49 -0.99 29.57 15.70
C ASN A 49 -0.38 30.68 14.84
N GLU A 50 0.83 30.46 14.30
CA GLU A 50 1.59 31.49 13.56
C GLU A 50 1.32 31.48 12.04
N GLY A 51 1.03 30.32 11.44
CA GLY A 51 0.99 30.20 9.98
C GLY A 51 0.14 29.06 9.41
N GLY A 52 -0.71 28.41 10.23
CA GLY A 52 -1.55 27.29 9.79
C GLY A 52 -0.80 25.95 9.68
N ASN A 53 -1.38 25.00 8.95
CA ASN A 53 -0.82 23.64 8.85
C ASN A 53 0.53 23.68 8.08
N PRO A 54 1.64 23.21 8.69
CA PRO A 54 2.95 23.26 8.03
C PRO A 54 3.10 22.29 6.85
N GLY A 55 2.13 21.39 6.61
CA GLY A 55 2.17 20.42 5.53
C GLY A 55 3.44 19.58 5.56
N ASN A 56 4.07 19.40 4.39
CA ASN A 56 5.31 18.64 4.28
C ASN A 56 6.50 19.29 5.03
N ASN A 57 6.43 20.58 5.34
CA ASN A 57 7.47 21.33 6.08
C ASN A 57 7.42 21.12 7.60
N VAL A 58 6.55 20.23 8.10
CA VAL A 58 6.43 19.94 9.54
C VAL A 58 7.73 19.41 10.13
N LEU A 59 8.50 18.60 9.39
CA LEU A 59 9.70 17.96 9.90
C LEU A 59 10.89 18.95 10.02
N PRO A 60 11.16 19.83 9.03
CA PRO A 60 12.10 20.95 9.22
C PRO A 60 11.71 21.91 10.35
N LYS A 61 10.41 22.17 10.55
CA LYS A 61 9.93 23.07 11.63
C LYS A 61 9.98 22.43 13.02
N VAL A 62 9.82 21.12 13.11
CA VAL A 62 9.81 20.35 14.37
C VAL A 62 10.76 19.15 14.26
N PRO A 63 12.08 19.39 14.18
CA PRO A 63 13.08 18.36 13.94
C PRO A 63 13.19 17.34 15.08
N GLU A 64 12.72 17.66 16.29
CA GLU A 64 12.69 16.74 17.43
C GLU A 64 11.92 15.45 17.14
N MET A 65 11.00 15.45 16.17
CA MET A 65 10.33 14.22 15.73
C MET A 65 11.31 13.18 15.20
N ARG A 66 12.51 13.56 14.74
CA ARG A 66 13.56 12.60 14.33
C ARG A 66 13.98 11.67 15.47
N HIS A 67 13.90 12.09 16.73
CA HIS A 67 14.15 11.19 17.86
C HIS A 67 13.14 10.03 17.93
N VAL A 68 11.91 10.27 17.49
CA VAL A 68 10.85 9.25 17.43
C VAL A 68 10.98 8.40 16.18
N LEU A 69 11.09 9.04 15.01
CA LEU A 69 11.17 8.33 13.73
C LEU A 69 12.42 7.44 13.61
N ASN A 70 13.53 7.85 14.23
CA ASN A 70 14.78 7.09 14.25
C ASN A 70 14.97 6.26 15.53
N SER A 71 13.94 6.16 16.38
CA SER A 71 14.00 5.30 17.57
C SER A 71 14.17 3.82 17.16
N PRO A 72 14.84 3.00 17.98
CA PRO A 72 15.00 1.57 17.74
C PRO A 72 13.70 0.84 17.40
N GLU A 73 12.61 1.15 18.11
CA GLU A 73 11.31 0.51 17.95
C GLU A 73 10.64 0.90 16.64
N VAL A 74 10.66 2.19 16.28
CA VAL A 74 10.04 2.67 15.04
C VAL A 74 10.81 2.17 13.82
N ARG A 75 12.14 2.33 13.83
CA ARG A 75 12.99 1.86 12.74
C ARG A 75 12.88 0.35 12.58
N GLY A 76 12.94 -0.40 13.68
CA GLY A 76 12.84 -1.86 13.63
C GLY A 76 11.47 -2.34 13.15
N ALA A 77 10.39 -1.64 13.47
CA ALA A 77 9.06 -1.94 12.95
C ALA A 77 8.92 -1.67 11.46
N LEU A 78 9.45 -0.54 10.96
CA LEU A 78 9.50 -0.24 9.52
C LEU A 78 10.31 -1.28 8.76
N ILE A 79 11.51 -1.64 9.25
CA ILE A 79 12.34 -2.71 8.65
C ILE A 79 11.57 -4.03 8.58
N SER A 80 10.83 -4.37 9.64
CA SER A 80 10.08 -5.63 9.73
C SER A 80 8.98 -5.76 8.68
N VAL A 81 8.36 -4.65 8.25
CA VAL A 81 7.22 -4.68 7.29
C VAL A 81 7.55 -4.15 5.89
N LEU A 82 8.65 -3.39 5.71
CA LEU A 82 9.07 -2.82 4.43
C LEU A 82 10.46 -3.28 3.95
N GLY A 83 11.28 -3.91 4.79
CA GLY A 83 12.68 -4.25 4.47
C GLY A 83 13.68 -3.19 4.96
N GLU A 84 14.97 -3.52 4.95
CA GLU A 84 16.03 -2.65 5.51
C GLU A 84 16.18 -1.33 4.74
N ASP A 85 16.04 -1.38 3.42
CA ASP A 85 16.22 -0.25 2.51
C ASP A 85 14.91 0.53 2.25
N TYR A 86 14.00 0.58 3.23
CA TYR A 86 12.76 1.34 3.04
C TYR A 86 13.05 2.84 2.79
N ILE A 87 12.17 3.47 2.02
CA ILE A 87 12.27 4.87 1.63
C ILE A 87 11.29 5.69 2.48
N GLU A 88 11.75 6.79 3.10
CA GLU A 88 10.86 7.78 3.72
C GLU A 88 10.19 8.61 2.62
N HIS A 89 8.88 8.43 2.43
CA HIS A 89 8.15 9.15 1.40
C HIS A 89 8.06 10.65 1.78
N PRO A 90 8.24 11.60 0.85
CA PRO A 90 8.27 13.04 1.15
C PRO A 90 6.97 13.59 1.75
N HIS A 91 5.85 12.95 1.44
CA HIS A 91 4.53 13.32 1.96
C HIS A 91 4.37 12.97 3.44
N ARG A 92 3.91 13.96 4.19
CA ARG A 92 3.60 13.91 5.62
C ARG A 92 2.53 14.94 5.94
N HIS A 93 1.72 14.68 6.96
CA HIS A 93 0.62 15.56 7.29
C HIS A 93 0.46 15.76 8.79
N CYS A 94 0.38 17.01 9.23
CA CYS A 94 0.04 17.36 10.60
C CYS A 94 -1.48 17.39 10.74
N HIS A 95 -2.06 16.38 11.36
CA HIS A 95 -3.47 16.36 11.72
C HIS A 95 -3.69 17.12 13.02
N HIS A 96 -4.43 18.22 12.92
CA HIS A 96 -4.91 19.00 14.05
C HIS A 96 -6.41 18.80 14.20
N LEU A 97 -6.85 18.38 15.39
CA LEU A 97 -8.26 18.22 15.69
C LEU A 97 -8.66 19.15 16.84
N SER A 98 -9.41 20.19 16.51
CA SER A 98 -9.97 21.14 17.47
C SER A 98 -11.09 20.52 18.32
N PRO A 99 -11.36 21.06 19.53
CA PRO A 99 -12.54 20.68 20.31
C PRO A 99 -13.82 20.82 19.48
N ALA A 100 -14.73 19.85 19.58
CA ALA A 100 -16.02 19.91 18.91
C ALA A 100 -16.86 21.09 19.46
N THR A 101 -17.46 21.87 18.55
CA THR A 101 -18.32 23.02 18.91
C THR A 101 -19.62 22.60 19.58
N ALA A 102 -20.15 21.45 19.21
CA ALA A 102 -21.30 20.79 19.82
C ALA A 102 -21.02 19.29 19.94
N PRO A 103 -20.36 18.83 21.03
CA PRO A 103 -19.96 17.44 21.16
C PRO A 103 -21.19 16.54 21.25
N ALA A 104 -21.20 15.45 20.46
CA ALA A 104 -22.23 14.42 20.52
C ALA A 104 -22.32 13.82 21.94
N THR A 105 -23.49 13.93 22.57
CA THR A 105 -23.68 13.58 23.98
C THR A 105 -24.00 12.10 24.21
N ASP A 106 -24.68 11.45 23.27
CA ASP A 106 -24.97 10.02 23.34
C ASP A 106 -23.97 9.16 22.53
N ALA A 107 -23.92 7.86 22.86
CA ALA A 107 -22.96 6.94 22.26
C ALA A 107 -23.17 6.74 20.76
N LYS A 108 -24.44 6.71 20.29
CA LYS A 108 -24.75 6.49 18.88
C LYS A 108 -24.28 7.68 18.04
N ALA A 109 -24.59 8.90 18.48
CA ALA A 109 -24.16 10.11 17.79
C ALA A 109 -22.62 10.23 17.72
N ARG A 110 -21.89 9.74 18.73
CA ARG A 110 -20.42 9.65 18.68
C ARG A 110 -19.95 8.64 17.65
N THR A 111 -20.52 7.43 17.63
CA THR A 111 -20.18 6.40 16.64
C THR A 111 -20.49 6.88 15.21
N ASP A 112 -21.65 7.50 14.99
CA ASP A 112 -22.03 8.05 13.70
C ASP A 112 -21.05 9.15 13.23
N ALA A 113 -20.59 10.01 14.15
CA ALA A 113 -19.60 11.04 13.84
C ALA A 113 -18.23 10.46 13.45
N VAL A 114 -17.77 9.40 14.11
CA VAL A 114 -16.53 8.69 13.73
C VAL A 114 -16.72 7.98 12.38
N ALA A 115 -17.86 7.33 12.17
CA ALA A 115 -18.20 6.66 10.91
C ALA A 115 -18.16 7.63 9.72
N ALA A 116 -18.66 8.85 9.90
CA ALA A 116 -18.61 9.92 8.88
C ALA A 116 -17.17 10.34 8.52
N ASN A 117 -16.21 10.19 9.44
CA ASN A 117 -14.80 10.50 9.22
C ASN A 117 -14.00 9.31 8.64
N CYS A 118 -14.59 8.12 8.52
CA CYS A 118 -13.88 6.94 8.05
C CYS A 118 -13.50 7.06 6.57
N HIS A 119 -12.24 6.80 6.26
CA HIS A 119 -11.70 6.82 4.91
C HIS A 119 -10.48 5.89 4.78
N GLN A 120 -10.05 5.69 3.55
CA GLN A 120 -8.71 5.19 3.21
C GLN A 120 -7.95 6.32 2.55
N ASP A 121 -6.65 6.41 2.83
CA ASP A 121 -5.82 7.51 2.32
C ASP A 121 -5.56 7.38 0.82
N ALA A 122 -5.23 8.53 0.22
CA ALA A 122 -4.39 8.66 -0.96
C ALA A 122 -3.25 9.63 -0.62
N TYR A 123 -2.10 9.54 -1.31
CA TYR A 123 -0.97 10.45 -1.06
C TYR A 123 -0.40 11.11 -2.33
N THR A 124 -0.87 10.68 -3.51
CA THR A 124 -0.52 11.30 -4.77
C THR A 124 -1.71 12.10 -5.32
N PRO A 125 -1.45 13.21 -6.02
CA PRO A 125 -2.51 14.06 -6.58
C PRO A 125 -3.28 13.42 -7.74
N LEU A 126 -2.73 12.41 -8.40
CA LEU A 126 -3.43 11.68 -9.48
C LEU A 126 -3.71 10.22 -9.16
N GLY A 127 -3.70 9.90 -7.88
CA GLY A 127 -4.04 8.59 -7.37
C GLY A 127 -2.95 7.55 -7.57
N ARG A 128 -3.01 6.52 -6.74
CA ARG A 128 -2.13 5.37 -6.77
C ARG A 128 -2.96 4.10 -6.62
N PRO A 129 -2.54 2.97 -7.21
CA PRO A 129 -3.26 1.71 -7.03
C PRO A 129 -3.31 1.33 -5.54
N ARG A 130 -4.45 0.81 -5.08
CA ARG A 130 -4.44 0.03 -3.83
C ARG A 130 -3.56 -1.21 -4.01
N GLN A 131 -2.90 -1.66 -2.95
CA GLN A 131 -1.99 -2.81 -3.03
C GLN A 131 -2.24 -3.75 -1.86
N HIS A 132 -2.30 -5.05 -2.14
CA HIS A 132 -2.45 -6.07 -1.10
C HIS A 132 -1.11 -6.33 -0.38
N TYR A 133 0.01 -6.22 -1.09
CA TYR A 133 1.33 -6.31 -0.48
C TYR A 133 1.71 -5.02 0.23
N SER A 134 2.52 -5.14 1.29
CA SER A 134 3.05 -4.02 2.06
C SER A 134 4.15 -3.29 1.28
N ARG A 135 3.69 -2.58 0.25
CA ARG A 135 4.46 -1.67 -0.61
C ARG A 135 4.61 -0.31 0.05
N TYR A 136 3.60 0.07 0.84
CA TYR A 136 3.56 1.29 1.63
C TYR A 136 3.12 0.98 3.05
N ALA A 137 3.77 1.64 4.01
CA ALA A 137 3.32 1.68 5.39
C ALA A 137 3.19 3.12 5.85
N ARG A 138 2.42 3.31 6.92
CA ARG A 138 2.16 4.62 7.49
C ARG A 138 2.44 4.59 8.98
N ILE A 139 3.07 5.66 9.46
CA ILE A 139 3.21 5.95 10.88
C ILE A 139 2.25 7.07 11.24
N MET A 140 1.52 6.89 12.34
CA MET A 140 0.77 7.94 13.03
C MET A 140 1.37 8.15 14.41
N TYR A 141 1.96 9.32 14.63
CA TYR A 141 2.67 9.64 15.87
C TYR A 141 1.89 10.67 16.71
N TYR A 142 1.72 10.37 18.00
CA TYR A 142 1.01 11.21 18.96
C TYR A 142 1.99 11.84 19.96
N PRO A 143 2.24 13.17 19.91
CA PRO A 143 3.19 13.84 20.80
C PRO A 143 2.61 14.16 22.19
N GLN A 144 1.38 13.72 22.48
CA GLN A 144 0.63 14.02 23.69
C GLN A 144 -0.21 12.81 24.09
N ASP A 145 -0.57 12.72 25.36
CA ASP A 145 -1.57 11.75 25.82
C ASP A 145 -2.83 11.95 24.99
N THR A 146 -3.28 10.89 24.36
CA THR A 146 -4.40 10.90 23.42
C THR A 146 -5.42 9.86 23.86
N PRO A 147 -6.17 10.13 24.94
CA PRO A 147 -7.31 9.30 25.31
C PRO A 147 -8.43 9.42 24.27
N ILE A 148 -9.43 8.54 24.34
CA ILE A 148 -10.55 8.48 23.37
C ILE A 148 -11.27 9.83 23.28
N GLU A 149 -11.46 10.52 24.42
CA GLU A 149 -12.15 11.81 24.52
C GLU A 149 -11.40 12.95 23.82
N LEU A 150 -10.09 12.80 23.60
CA LEU A 150 -9.30 13.74 22.81
C LEU A 150 -9.45 13.52 21.30
N GLY A 151 -10.23 12.53 20.89
CA GLY A 151 -10.47 12.18 19.49
C GLY A 151 -9.30 11.41 18.89
N SER A 152 -8.85 10.35 19.58
CA SER A 152 -7.85 9.42 19.05
C SER A 152 -8.23 8.90 17.67
N THR A 153 -7.23 8.58 16.84
CA THR A 153 -7.53 7.99 15.53
C THR A 153 -8.13 6.62 15.74
N HIS A 154 -9.18 6.29 15.00
CA HIS A 154 -9.74 4.96 14.95
C HIS A 154 -9.19 4.21 13.74
N VAL A 155 -8.92 2.92 13.88
CA VAL A 155 -8.55 2.01 12.79
C VAL A 155 -9.69 1.03 12.54
N ILE A 156 -9.81 0.53 11.32
CA ILE A 156 -10.81 -0.49 10.95
C ILE A 156 -10.06 -1.77 10.58
N PRO A 157 -9.87 -2.71 11.52
CA PRO A 157 -9.03 -3.88 11.29
C PRO A 157 -9.46 -4.74 10.10
N GLY A 158 -8.49 -5.26 9.34
CA GLY A 158 -8.75 -6.17 8.22
C GLY A 158 -9.16 -5.51 6.90
N THR A 159 -9.36 -4.19 6.87
CA THR A 159 -9.82 -3.46 5.68
C THR A 159 -8.73 -3.09 4.67
N GLN A 160 -7.47 -3.43 4.94
CA GLN A 160 -6.34 -3.14 4.06
C GLN A 160 -6.44 -3.77 2.66
N PHE A 161 -7.30 -4.77 2.50
CA PHE A 161 -7.56 -5.46 1.24
C PHE A 161 -8.88 -5.02 0.58
N ASN A 162 -9.65 -4.13 1.21
CA ASN A 162 -10.93 -3.69 0.69
C ASN A 162 -10.72 -2.62 -0.40
N GLN A 163 -11.54 -2.68 -1.45
CA GLN A 163 -11.62 -1.63 -2.47
C GLN A 163 -12.15 -0.31 -1.89
N GLY A 164 -13.01 -0.39 -0.88
CA GLY A 164 -13.58 0.75 -0.16
C GLY A 164 -14.10 0.36 1.22
N ILE A 165 -14.45 1.35 2.02
CA ILE A 165 -14.99 1.17 3.38
C ILE A 165 -16.52 1.27 3.33
N THR A 166 -17.19 0.15 3.59
CA THR A 166 -18.65 0.03 3.69
C THR A 166 -19.17 0.53 5.03
N ASP A 167 -20.49 0.72 5.16
CA ASP A 167 -21.09 1.08 6.46
C ASP A 167 -20.87 0.01 7.54
N ALA A 168 -20.84 -1.27 7.14
CA ALA A 168 -20.54 -2.37 8.04
C ALA A 168 -19.08 -2.31 8.55
N ASP A 169 -18.14 -1.88 7.70
CA ASP A 169 -16.75 -1.64 8.09
C ASP A 169 -16.65 -0.44 9.04
N ARG A 170 -17.33 0.67 8.74
CA ARG A 170 -17.33 1.89 9.60
C ARG A 170 -17.78 1.61 11.02
N ALA A 171 -18.75 0.70 11.19
CA ALA A 171 -19.25 0.28 12.49
C ALA A 171 -18.23 -0.48 13.35
N GLN A 172 -17.14 -0.98 12.74
CA GLN A 172 -16.09 -1.76 13.40
C GLN A 172 -14.84 -0.92 13.73
N ALA A 173 -14.89 0.41 13.53
CA ALA A 173 -13.78 1.29 13.84
C ALA A 173 -13.46 1.25 15.36
N ILE A 174 -12.21 0.94 15.70
CA ILE A 174 -11.71 0.88 17.09
C ILE A 174 -10.72 2.01 17.37
N PRO A 175 -10.78 2.66 18.54
CA PRO A 175 -9.86 3.73 18.88
C PRO A 175 -8.43 3.22 19.10
N VAL A 176 -7.46 4.06 18.72
CA VAL A 176 -6.04 3.89 19.04
C VAL A 176 -5.64 4.99 20.02
N ASP A 177 -6.00 4.80 21.29
CA ASP A 177 -5.58 5.67 22.39
C ASP A 177 -4.20 5.28 22.94
N GLY A 178 -3.56 6.23 23.61
CA GLY A 178 -2.25 5.99 24.21
C GLY A 178 -1.63 7.22 24.84
N GLU A 179 -0.53 6.99 25.55
CA GLU A 179 0.29 8.03 26.17
C GLU A 179 1.08 8.82 25.12
N ALA A 180 1.58 9.99 25.49
CA ALA A 180 2.51 10.77 24.68
C ALA A 180 3.70 9.92 24.23
N GLY A 181 3.97 9.90 22.93
CA GLY A 181 4.98 9.03 22.34
C GLY A 181 4.42 7.86 21.56
N THR A 182 3.14 7.51 21.75
CA THR A 182 2.50 6.39 21.04
C THR A 182 2.67 6.55 19.53
N VAL A 183 3.03 5.45 18.87
CA VAL A 183 3.14 5.35 17.42
C VAL A 183 2.30 4.19 16.93
N SER A 184 1.39 4.44 16.00
CA SER A 184 0.70 3.38 15.26
C SER A 184 1.39 3.18 13.91
N LEU A 185 1.85 1.96 13.64
CA LEU A 185 2.32 1.52 12.33
C LEU A 185 1.17 0.79 11.64
N THR A 186 0.73 1.29 10.49
CA THR A 186 -0.40 0.71 9.76
C THR A 186 0.01 0.31 8.34
N HIS A 187 -0.68 -0.68 7.79
CA HIS A 187 -0.80 -0.82 6.35
C HIS A 187 -1.36 0.48 5.78
N PHE A 188 -0.90 0.91 4.61
CA PHE A 188 -1.34 2.20 4.08
C PHE A 188 -2.85 2.22 3.82
N ASP A 189 -3.36 1.15 3.21
CA ASP A 189 -4.76 1.02 2.79
C ASP A 189 -5.72 0.64 3.92
N VAL A 190 -5.27 0.49 5.18
CA VAL A 190 -6.22 0.23 6.28
C VAL A 190 -7.13 1.45 6.48
N GLY A 191 -8.43 1.18 6.58
CA GLY A 191 -9.44 2.17 6.91
C GLY A 191 -9.18 2.79 8.27
N HIS A 192 -9.40 4.10 8.37
CA HIS A 192 -9.18 4.84 9.60
C HIS A 192 -10.02 6.11 9.65
N ALA A 193 -10.14 6.71 10.83
CA ALA A 193 -10.94 7.90 11.06
C ALA A 193 -10.35 8.78 12.17
N ALA A 194 -10.52 10.09 12.07
CA ALA A 194 -10.37 10.94 13.24
C ALA A 194 -11.50 10.67 14.23
N GLY A 195 -11.16 10.45 15.50
CA GLY A 195 -12.13 10.38 16.59
C GLY A 195 -12.80 11.74 16.85
N LEU A 196 -13.71 11.77 17.83
CA LEU A 196 -14.36 13.01 18.25
C LEU A 196 -13.60 13.63 19.43
N ASN A 197 -13.17 14.89 19.28
CA ASN A 197 -12.56 15.63 20.37
C ASN A 197 -13.65 16.30 21.22
N THR A 198 -13.89 15.78 22.42
CA THR A 198 -14.91 16.26 23.37
C THR A 198 -14.30 17.02 24.55
N VAL A 199 -12.99 17.24 24.55
CA VAL A 199 -12.26 17.95 25.61
C VAL A 199 -11.77 19.30 25.11
N ASN A 200 -11.58 20.26 26.04
CA ASN A 200 -11.18 21.62 25.70
C ASN A 200 -9.65 21.77 25.46
N GLN A 201 -9.10 20.89 24.63
CA GLN A 201 -7.70 20.96 24.20
C GLN A 201 -7.58 20.37 22.78
N PRO A 202 -6.70 20.90 21.92
CA PRO A 202 -6.51 20.34 20.59
C PRO A 202 -5.70 19.03 20.63
N ARG A 203 -5.97 18.14 19.67
CA ARG A 203 -5.15 16.96 19.42
C ARG A 203 -4.20 17.20 18.25
N HIS A 204 -2.92 16.88 18.44
CA HIS A 204 -1.95 16.75 17.35
C HIS A 204 -1.67 15.27 17.05
N MET A 205 -1.59 14.94 15.77
CA MET A 205 -1.02 13.67 15.29
C MET A 205 -0.31 13.95 13.98
N VAL A 206 0.89 13.40 13.80
CA VAL A 206 1.63 13.58 12.55
C VAL A 206 1.72 12.26 11.81
N LYS A 207 1.27 12.27 10.56
CA LYS A 207 1.30 11.15 9.63
C LYS A 207 2.59 11.19 8.81
N PHE A 208 3.27 10.05 8.68
CA PHE A 208 4.42 9.84 7.79
C PHE A 208 4.18 8.59 6.94
N ILE A 209 4.64 8.62 5.69
CA ILE A 209 4.51 7.50 4.75
C ILE A 209 5.90 6.93 4.46
N TYR A 210 5.96 5.63 4.29
CA TYR A 210 7.18 4.89 3.95
C TYR A 210 6.90 3.92 2.83
N VAL A 211 7.90 3.68 1.98
CA VAL A 211 7.79 2.84 0.79
C VAL A 211 8.79 1.70 0.90
N ARG A 212 8.38 0.50 0.49
CA ARG A 212 9.29 -0.61 0.25
C ARG A 212 10.12 -0.32 -1.00
N ALA A 213 11.44 -0.38 -0.88
CA ALA A 213 12.34 -0.31 -2.04
C ALA A 213 12.58 -1.69 -2.66
N VAL A 214 12.79 -2.71 -1.81
CA VAL A 214 13.23 -4.04 -2.23
C VAL A 214 12.20 -5.11 -1.85
N GLU A 215 11.94 -6.02 -2.78
CA GLU A 215 11.10 -7.18 -2.53
C GLU A 215 11.68 -8.10 -1.44
N PRO A 216 10.83 -8.70 -0.60
CA PRO A 216 11.30 -9.66 0.39
C PRO A 216 11.90 -10.91 -0.29
N VAL A 217 13.16 -11.20 0.00
CA VAL A 217 13.82 -12.49 -0.33
C VAL A 217 14.00 -13.39 0.90
N THR A 218 13.85 -12.81 2.09
CA THR A 218 13.90 -13.45 3.39
C THR A 218 13.14 -12.57 4.39
N PRO A 219 12.64 -13.11 5.52
CA PRO A 219 12.10 -12.28 6.60
C PRO A 219 13.06 -11.17 7.03
N SER A 220 12.55 -9.94 7.15
CA SER A 220 13.28 -8.77 7.66
C SER A 220 12.93 -8.41 9.11
N TRP A 221 12.18 -9.27 9.80
CA TRP A 221 11.83 -9.12 11.22
C TRP A 221 12.57 -10.17 12.08
N ASN A 222 12.34 -10.17 13.40
CA ASN A 222 12.87 -11.20 14.29
C ASN A 222 12.08 -12.51 14.12
N CYS A 223 12.37 -13.21 13.03
CA CYS A 223 11.63 -14.39 12.60
C CYS A 223 12.15 -15.67 13.25
N LEU A 224 11.32 -16.32 14.08
CA LEU A 224 11.63 -17.61 14.70
C LEU A 224 11.03 -18.77 13.90
N SER A 225 9.90 -18.55 13.22
CA SER A 225 9.25 -19.54 12.37
C SER A 225 8.72 -18.91 11.10
N ARG A 226 9.05 -19.50 9.94
CA ARG A 226 8.50 -19.12 8.62
C ARG A 226 7.16 -19.79 8.31
N GLN A 227 6.60 -20.54 9.27
CA GLN A 227 5.32 -21.22 9.10
C GLN A 227 4.18 -20.31 9.53
N TRP A 228 3.20 -20.12 8.62
CA TRP A 228 2.01 -19.34 8.94
C TRP A 228 1.17 -19.98 10.06
N GLN A 229 0.67 -19.12 10.93
CA GLN A 229 -0.50 -19.37 11.78
C GLN A 229 -1.22 -18.02 11.98
N PRO A 230 -2.52 -18.00 12.31
CA PRO A 230 -3.17 -16.75 12.74
C PRO A 230 -2.51 -16.20 14.03
N PRO A 231 -2.53 -14.87 14.24
CA PRO A 231 -2.14 -14.27 15.51
C PRO A 231 -3.13 -14.65 16.63
N GLN A 232 -2.73 -14.43 17.88
CA GLN A 232 -3.59 -14.63 19.04
C GLN A 232 -4.75 -13.63 19.07
N ASP A 233 -4.49 -12.39 18.65
CA ASP A 233 -5.49 -11.31 18.58
C ASP A 233 -5.90 -11.05 17.13
N VAL A 234 -7.00 -11.68 16.71
CA VAL A 234 -7.62 -11.48 15.40
C VAL A 234 -8.79 -10.53 15.56
N GLN A 235 -8.64 -9.32 15.03
CA GLN A 235 -9.65 -8.27 15.05
C GLN A 235 -10.39 -8.12 13.71
N ALA A 236 -9.84 -8.70 12.64
CA ALA A 236 -10.51 -8.73 11.34
C ALA A 236 -11.84 -9.51 11.44
N PRO A 237 -12.93 -9.02 10.82
CA PRO A 237 -14.27 -9.60 10.99
C PRO A 237 -14.48 -10.96 10.31
N TYR A 238 -13.64 -11.30 9.33
CA TYR A 238 -13.80 -12.49 8.50
C TYR A 238 -12.51 -13.31 8.49
N ASP A 239 -12.63 -14.63 8.47
CA ASP A 239 -11.50 -15.53 8.29
C ASP A 239 -11.04 -15.52 6.81
N LEU A 240 -9.86 -14.94 6.59
CA LEU A 240 -9.23 -14.81 5.28
C LEU A 240 -7.86 -15.52 5.29
N ASN A 241 -7.75 -16.67 5.97
CA ASN A 241 -6.50 -17.40 6.17
C ASN A 241 -5.69 -17.65 4.91
N LEU A 242 -6.33 -17.98 3.79
CA LEU A 242 -5.63 -18.15 2.50
C LEU A 242 -4.87 -16.88 2.12
N THR A 243 -5.57 -15.74 2.11
CA THR A 243 -5.00 -14.42 1.82
C THR A 243 -3.87 -14.06 2.80
N TRP A 244 -4.10 -14.22 4.10
CA TRP A 244 -3.09 -13.87 5.11
C TRP A 244 -1.84 -14.74 4.99
N SER A 245 -2.02 -16.05 4.79
CA SER A 245 -0.91 -16.98 4.58
C SER A 245 -0.14 -16.68 3.29
N HIS A 246 -0.82 -16.20 2.25
CA HIS A 246 -0.21 -15.78 0.99
C HIS A 246 0.67 -14.56 1.16
N VAL A 247 0.17 -13.51 1.84
CA VAL A 247 0.97 -12.32 2.16
C VAL A 247 2.14 -12.67 3.08
N TRP A 248 1.94 -13.55 4.06
CA TRP A 248 3.01 -14.05 4.93
C TRP A 248 4.12 -14.78 4.15
N ASP A 249 3.74 -15.66 3.22
CA ASP A 249 4.70 -16.38 2.38
C ASP A 249 5.49 -15.44 1.46
N TRP A 250 4.82 -14.42 0.91
CA TRP A 250 5.50 -13.32 0.20
C TRP A 250 6.49 -12.59 1.13
N MET A 251 6.08 -12.17 2.33
CA MET A 251 6.98 -11.52 3.30
C MET A 251 8.16 -12.41 3.73
N CYS A 252 7.99 -13.74 3.69
CA CYS A 252 9.05 -14.71 3.93
C CYS A 252 10.01 -14.90 2.73
N GLY A 253 9.74 -14.26 1.59
CA GLY A 253 10.49 -14.40 0.34
C GLY A 253 10.27 -15.73 -0.38
N LYS A 254 9.15 -16.42 -0.12
CA LYS A 254 8.83 -17.67 -0.82
C LYS A 254 8.34 -17.37 -2.23
N ARG A 255 8.88 -18.09 -3.21
CA ARG A 255 8.39 -18.03 -4.60
C ARG A 255 7.02 -18.68 -4.76
N ASP A 256 6.79 -19.82 -4.11
CA ASP A 256 5.45 -20.38 -3.93
C ASP A 256 4.77 -19.70 -2.75
N ARG A 257 3.85 -18.77 -3.06
CA ARG A 257 3.10 -17.98 -2.07
C ARG A 257 1.96 -18.77 -1.41
N TYR A 258 1.73 -20.02 -1.80
CA TYR A 258 0.71 -20.88 -1.19
C TYR A 258 1.29 -22.01 -0.33
N HIS A 259 2.62 -22.02 -0.12
CA HIS A 259 3.33 -23.06 0.61
C HIS A 259 2.70 -23.32 2.00
N SER A 260 2.52 -22.26 2.79
CA SER A 260 1.99 -22.37 4.14
C SER A 260 0.56 -22.89 4.18
N PHE A 261 -0.27 -22.49 3.22
CA PHE A 261 -1.66 -22.94 3.11
C PHE A 261 -1.73 -24.43 2.77
N ARG A 262 -1.01 -24.86 1.72
CA ARG A 262 -1.00 -26.26 1.25
C ARG A 262 -0.49 -27.23 2.31
N GLN A 263 0.51 -26.82 3.09
CA GLN A 263 1.06 -27.68 4.14
C GLN A 263 0.05 -28.03 5.24
N LYS A 264 -0.91 -27.14 5.52
CA LYS A 264 -1.96 -27.36 6.54
C LYS A 264 -3.24 -27.97 5.96
N ASN A 265 -3.48 -27.79 4.66
CA ASN A 265 -4.72 -28.18 3.99
C ASN A 265 -4.47 -29.24 2.91
N ILE A 266 -3.83 -30.35 3.29
CA ILE A 266 -3.53 -31.44 2.35
C ILE A 266 -4.85 -32.15 1.99
N LEU A 267 -5.41 -31.78 0.84
CA LEU A 267 -6.49 -32.45 0.11
C LEU A 267 -7.75 -32.75 0.95
N SER A 268 -8.71 -31.82 0.92
CA SER A 268 -10.06 -32.14 1.41
C SER A 268 -10.78 -33.04 0.40
N ALA A 269 -11.38 -34.13 0.85
CA ALA A 269 -12.30 -34.91 0.02
C ALA A 269 -13.57 -34.06 -0.23
N GLY A 270 -13.66 -33.42 -1.40
CA GLY A 270 -14.82 -32.62 -1.79
C GLY A 270 -15.07 -32.75 -3.28
N LYS A 271 -16.34 -32.96 -3.68
CA LYS A 271 -16.73 -32.84 -5.09
C LYS A 271 -16.91 -31.36 -5.39
N VAL A 272 -16.10 -30.82 -6.30
CA VAL A 272 -16.16 -29.40 -6.72
C VAL A 272 -17.59 -28.99 -7.08
N SER A 273 -18.31 -29.85 -7.81
CA SER A 273 -19.71 -29.59 -8.19
C SER A 273 -20.64 -29.38 -7.00
N GLN A 274 -20.47 -30.13 -5.91
CA GLN A 274 -21.28 -29.97 -4.70
C GLN A 274 -20.94 -28.67 -3.98
N LEU A 275 -19.63 -28.37 -3.84
CA LEU A 275 -19.19 -27.14 -3.18
C LEU A 275 -19.71 -25.89 -3.92
N VAL A 276 -19.71 -25.93 -5.25
CA VAL A 276 -20.28 -24.86 -6.08
C VAL A 276 -21.79 -24.74 -5.90
N GLU A 277 -22.52 -25.86 -5.83
CA GLU A 277 -23.97 -25.87 -5.57
C GLU A 277 -24.27 -25.25 -4.19
N ASP A 278 -23.60 -25.74 -3.15
CA ASP A 278 -23.73 -25.24 -1.77
C ASP A 278 -23.44 -23.73 -1.69
N LEU A 279 -22.41 -23.27 -2.41
CA LEU A 279 -22.00 -21.87 -2.44
C LEU A 279 -23.06 -20.93 -3.06
N ASN A 280 -23.88 -21.45 -3.99
CA ASN A 280 -24.97 -20.70 -4.62
C ASN A 280 -26.25 -20.71 -3.79
N GLU A 281 -26.51 -21.77 -3.02
CA GLU A 281 -27.68 -21.86 -2.14
C GLU A 281 -27.53 -21.00 -0.88
N VAL A 282 -26.31 -20.93 -0.33
CA VAL A 282 -26.05 -20.27 0.95
C VAL A 282 -25.85 -18.76 0.79
N GLN A 283 -26.59 -17.97 1.56
CA GLN A 283 -26.46 -16.51 1.61
C GLN A 283 -25.55 -16.01 2.73
N GLU A 284 -25.37 -16.80 3.80
CA GLU A 284 -24.57 -16.39 4.96
C GLU A 284 -23.08 -16.31 4.60
N VAL A 285 -22.50 -15.12 4.76
CA VAL A 285 -21.12 -14.81 4.34
C VAL A 285 -20.09 -15.76 4.95
N ASN A 286 -20.18 -16.04 6.25
CA ASN A 286 -19.20 -16.89 6.93
C ASN A 286 -19.22 -18.33 6.40
N ILE A 287 -20.40 -18.86 6.09
CA ILE A 287 -20.53 -20.20 5.51
C ILE A 287 -20.02 -20.20 4.06
N ARG A 288 -20.32 -19.15 3.27
CA ARG A 288 -19.75 -19.01 1.91
C ARG A 288 -18.22 -18.97 1.93
N LEU A 289 -17.61 -18.23 2.86
CA LEU A 289 -16.15 -18.19 3.04
C LEU A 289 -15.58 -19.56 3.42
N GLN A 290 -16.27 -20.33 4.27
CA GLN A 290 -15.88 -21.71 4.59
C GLN A 290 -15.93 -22.63 3.37
N ILE A 291 -16.94 -22.48 2.52
CA ILE A 291 -17.05 -23.26 1.27
C ILE A 291 -15.92 -22.86 0.31
N ILE A 292 -15.65 -21.57 0.12
CA ILE A 292 -14.54 -21.08 -0.72
C ILE A 292 -13.18 -21.59 -0.18
N HIS A 293 -13.02 -21.64 1.14
CA HIS A 293 -11.82 -22.24 1.77
C HIS A 293 -11.69 -23.74 1.44
N GLN A 294 -12.79 -24.51 1.41
CA GLN A 294 -12.76 -25.91 0.99
C GLN A 294 -12.39 -26.05 -0.49
N ILE A 295 -12.93 -25.18 -1.37
CA ILE A 295 -12.53 -25.12 -2.79
C ILE A 295 -11.03 -24.83 -2.90
N SER A 296 -10.50 -23.90 -2.10
CA SER A 296 -9.07 -23.56 -2.07
C SER A 296 -8.18 -24.76 -1.68
N ALA A 297 -8.66 -25.62 -0.77
CA ALA A 297 -7.93 -26.81 -0.34
C ALA A 297 -7.79 -27.88 -1.44
N LEU A 298 -8.61 -27.82 -2.50
CA LEU A 298 -8.48 -28.66 -3.69
C LEU A 298 -7.42 -28.12 -4.68
N SER A 299 -6.97 -26.87 -4.53
CA SER A 299 -5.95 -26.26 -5.38
C SER A 299 -6.26 -26.45 -6.89
N ALA A 300 -5.34 -27.00 -7.68
CA ALA A 300 -5.49 -27.17 -9.14
C ALA A 300 -6.67 -28.08 -9.54
N GLU A 301 -7.20 -28.91 -8.62
CA GLU A 301 -8.32 -29.82 -8.88
C GLU A 301 -9.66 -29.07 -8.92
N ALA A 302 -9.73 -27.84 -8.39
CA ALA A 302 -10.92 -27.00 -8.39
C ALA A 302 -11.13 -26.22 -9.71
N THR A 303 -10.66 -26.74 -10.85
CA THR A 303 -10.78 -26.06 -12.16
C THR A 303 -12.24 -25.77 -12.52
N ASP A 304 -13.18 -26.66 -12.20
CA ASP A 304 -14.60 -26.47 -12.48
C ASP A 304 -15.25 -25.33 -11.67
N ALA A 305 -14.59 -24.82 -10.62
CA ALA A 305 -15.07 -23.68 -9.84
C ALA A 305 -14.70 -22.32 -10.46
N ILE A 306 -13.78 -22.27 -11.44
CA ILE A 306 -13.24 -21.01 -12.00
C ILE A 306 -14.33 -20.04 -12.48
N PRO A 307 -15.35 -20.46 -13.27
CA PRO A 307 -16.37 -19.52 -13.74
C PRO A 307 -17.13 -18.83 -12.59
N TYR A 308 -17.45 -19.59 -11.55
CA TYR A 308 -18.15 -19.10 -10.36
C TYR A 308 -17.27 -18.16 -9.53
N LEU A 309 -15.99 -18.47 -9.39
CA LEU A 309 -15.04 -17.61 -8.69
C LEU A 309 -14.80 -16.29 -9.45
N ILE A 310 -14.79 -16.31 -10.79
CA ILE A 310 -14.71 -15.09 -11.61
C ILE A 310 -15.95 -14.22 -11.44
N GLU A 311 -17.15 -14.81 -11.38
CA GLU A 311 -18.37 -14.07 -11.07
C GLU A 311 -18.27 -13.38 -9.70
N MET A 312 -17.69 -14.06 -8.72
CA MET A 312 -17.48 -13.51 -7.37
C MET A 312 -16.49 -12.35 -7.31
N LEU A 313 -15.62 -12.15 -8.30
CA LEU A 313 -14.78 -10.95 -8.38
C LEU A 313 -15.62 -9.66 -8.56
N ASN A 314 -16.91 -9.78 -8.91
CA ASN A 314 -17.80 -8.65 -9.16
C ASN A 314 -18.85 -8.46 -8.05
N THR A 315 -18.72 -9.10 -6.88
CA THR A 315 -19.67 -8.94 -5.76
C THR A 315 -19.38 -7.72 -4.87
N ASP A 316 -20.40 -7.12 -4.27
CA ASP A 316 -20.20 -5.99 -3.35
C ASP A 316 -19.47 -6.37 -2.04
N HIS A 317 -19.56 -7.65 -1.65
CA HIS A 317 -19.01 -8.12 -0.38
C HIS A 317 -17.48 -8.31 -0.44
N GLN A 318 -16.75 -7.40 0.23
CA GLN A 318 -15.28 -7.30 0.19
C GLN A 318 -14.56 -8.63 0.50
N ALA A 319 -14.98 -9.34 1.55
CA ALA A 319 -14.35 -10.61 1.93
C ALA A 319 -14.56 -11.75 0.91
N ILE A 320 -15.70 -11.77 0.21
CA ILE A 320 -16.02 -12.82 -0.77
C ILE A 320 -15.18 -12.60 -2.03
N ARG A 321 -15.08 -11.34 -2.51
CA ARG A 321 -14.18 -11.00 -3.61
C ARG A 321 -12.74 -11.39 -3.30
N LEU A 322 -12.24 -11.02 -2.12
CA LEU A 322 -10.88 -11.32 -1.71
C LEU A 322 -10.62 -12.84 -1.61
N ALA A 323 -11.56 -13.59 -1.06
CA ALA A 323 -11.46 -15.05 -1.03
C ALA A 323 -11.41 -15.64 -2.46
N ALA A 324 -12.23 -15.13 -3.38
CA ALA A 324 -12.22 -15.56 -4.77
C ALA A 324 -10.88 -15.26 -5.48
N ILE A 325 -10.31 -14.06 -5.30
CA ILE A 325 -9.00 -13.66 -5.85
C ILE A 325 -7.92 -14.70 -5.55
N TYR A 326 -7.75 -15.03 -4.26
CA TYR A 326 -6.68 -15.93 -3.86
C TYR A 326 -7.01 -17.40 -4.10
N THR A 327 -8.30 -17.77 -4.18
CA THR A 327 -8.72 -19.12 -4.61
C THR A 327 -8.38 -19.35 -6.07
N LEU A 328 -8.65 -18.37 -6.95
CA LEU A 328 -8.23 -18.42 -8.35
C LEU A 328 -6.71 -18.52 -8.48
N GLY A 329 -5.98 -17.78 -7.64
CA GLY A 329 -4.52 -17.86 -7.60
C GLY A 329 -3.97 -19.23 -7.18
N ILE A 330 -4.56 -19.90 -6.17
CA ILE A 330 -4.10 -21.24 -5.74
C ILE A 330 -4.50 -22.36 -6.72
N ILE A 331 -5.61 -22.18 -7.47
CA ILE A 331 -5.94 -23.04 -8.62
C ILE A 331 -4.84 -22.94 -9.68
N GLY A 332 -4.33 -21.73 -9.91
CA GLY A 332 -3.13 -21.49 -10.72
C GLY A 332 -3.42 -21.46 -12.22
N GLN A 333 -2.59 -22.15 -13.00
CA GLN A 333 -2.56 -21.98 -14.46
C GLN A 333 -3.91 -22.12 -15.19
N PRO A 334 -4.82 -23.05 -14.83
CA PRO A 334 -6.12 -23.16 -15.48
C PRO A 334 -6.97 -21.88 -15.40
N ALA A 335 -6.72 -21.00 -14.42
CA ALA A 335 -7.44 -19.74 -14.28
C ALA A 335 -6.93 -18.62 -15.21
N VAL A 336 -5.74 -18.73 -15.80
CA VAL A 336 -5.11 -17.61 -16.54
C VAL A 336 -5.93 -17.15 -17.74
N GLU A 337 -6.30 -18.05 -18.65
CA GLU A 337 -7.06 -17.67 -19.85
C GLU A 337 -8.45 -17.11 -19.51
N PRO A 338 -9.25 -17.73 -18.62
CA PRO A 338 -10.51 -17.15 -18.14
C PRO A 338 -10.35 -15.77 -17.50
N LEU A 339 -9.29 -15.56 -16.71
CA LEU A 339 -9.02 -14.25 -16.09
C LEU A 339 -8.62 -13.21 -17.13
N ILE A 340 -7.79 -13.54 -18.13
CA ILE A 340 -7.47 -12.61 -19.22
C ILE A 340 -8.73 -12.22 -20.00
N ALA A 341 -9.62 -13.17 -20.27
CA ALA A 341 -10.90 -12.88 -20.93
C ALA A 341 -11.76 -11.93 -20.07
N SER A 342 -11.91 -12.23 -18.78
CA SER A 342 -12.68 -11.39 -17.84
C SER A 342 -12.12 -9.97 -17.73
N LEU A 343 -10.78 -9.82 -17.69
CA LEU A 343 -10.13 -8.52 -17.63
C LEU A 343 -10.39 -7.69 -18.89
N LYS A 344 -10.35 -8.32 -20.07
CA LYS A 344 -10.65 -7.65 -21.35
C LYS A 344 -12.11 -7.21 -21.43
N GLU A 345 -13.03 -8.04 -20.97
CA GLU A 345 -14.44 -7.66 -20.87
C GLU A 345 -14.64 -6.48 -19.92
N SER A 346 -13.89 -6.44 -18.81
CA SER A 346 -13.89 -5.30 -17.90
C SER A 346 -13.38 -4.03 -18.58
N GLY A 347 -12.29 -4.13 -19.36
CA GLY A 347 -11.80 -3.03 -20.19
C GLY A 347 -12.85 -2.48 -21.16
N VAL A 348 -13.60 -3.35 -21.83
CA VAL A 348 -14.70 -2.94 -22.72
C VAL A 348 -15.82 -2.23 -21.94
N ARG A 349 -16.17 -2.72 -20.74
CA ARG A 349 -17.19 -2.07 -19.89
C ARG A 349 -16.73 -0.69 -19.44
N GLU A 350 -15.47 -0.56 -19.03
CA GLU A 350 -14.89 0.72 -18.61
C GLU A 350 -14.87 1.74 -19.75
N GLU A 351 -14.51 1.33 -20.96
CA GLU A 351 -14.53 2.21 -22.13
C GLU A 351 -15.94 2.61 -22.57
N ALA A 352 -16.95 1.82 -22.23
CA ALA A 352 -18.35 2.16 -22.48
C ALA A 352 -18.87 3.25 -21.51
N HIS A 353 -18.16 3.55 -20.42
CA HIS A 353 -18.55 4.62 -19.51
C HIS A 353 -18.28 6.01 -20.13
N SER A 354 -19.29 6.88 -20.09
CA SER A 354 -19.20 8.24 -20.63
C SER A 354 -18.19 9.14 -19.91
N VAL A 355 -17.82 8.77 -18.68
CA VAL A 355 -16.80 9.45 -17.88
C VAL A 355 -15.79 8.38 -17.48
N PRO A 356 -14.53 8.48 -17.91
CA PRO A 356 -13.49 7.56 -17.47
C PRO A 356 -13.36 7.58 -15.95
N GLN A 357 -12.86 6.49 -15.37
CA GLN A 357 -12.43 6.48 -13.97
C GLN A 357 -11.60 7.74 -13.66
N PRO A 358 -11.81 8.42 -12.53
CA PRO A 358 -11.04 9.59 -12.19
C PRO A 358 -9.61 9.19 -11.80
N TRP A 359 -8.63 9.65 -12.57
CA TRP A 359 -7.20 9.51 -12.26
C TRP A 359 -6.69 10.74 -11.51
N ASN A 360 -7.37 11.10 -10.41
CA ASN A 360 -7.16 12.32 -9.62
C ASN A 360 -6.93 12.01 -8.12
N GLU A 361 -7.20 12.96 -7.21
CA GLU A 361 -6.99 12.81 -5.75
C GLU A 361 -7.89 11.69 -5.16
N GLY A 362 -7.41 10.45 -5.22
CA GLY A 362 -8.07 9.25 -4.71
C GLY A 362 -7.25 7.98 -5.01
N ALA A 363 -7.48 6.88 -4.30
CA ALA A 363 -6.84 5.62 -4.68
C ALA A 363 -7.45 5.09 -5.99
N ILE A 364 -6.62 4.59 -6.90
CA ILE A 364 -7.07 3.90 -8.10
C ILE A 364 -7.42 2.47 -7.71
N LEU A 365 -8.62 2.03 -8.06
CA LEU A 365 -9.07 0.66 -7.84
C LEU A 365 -8.74 -0.14 -9.09
N MET A 366 -7.72 -0.97 -9.01
CA MET A 366 -7.43 -1.96 -10.05
C MET A 366 -8.48 -3.06 -10.00
N ASP A 367 -8.72 -3.68 -11.15
CA ASP A 367 -9.67 -4.77 -11.30
C ASP A 367 -9.23 -5.98 -10.45
N ASP A 368 -10.15 -6.61 -9.74
CA ASP A 368 -9.87 -7.79 -8.92
C ASP A 368 -9.31 -8.96 -9.75
N THR A 369 -9.59 -8.99 -11.05
CA THR A 369 -9.00 -9.92 -12.03
C THR A 369 -7.49 -9.72 -12.15
N ALA A 370 -6.99 -8.49 -12.08
CA ALA A 370 -5.56 -8.19 -12.10
C ALA A 370 -4.87 -8.70 -10.82
N PHE A 371 -5.51 -8.55 -9.67
CA PHE A 371 -5.04 -9.16 -8.41
C PHE A 371 -5.06 -10.69 -8.48
N ALA A 372 -6.08 -11.30 -9.09
CA ALA A 372 -6.14 -12.75 -9.27
C ALA A 372 -5.03 -13.26 -10.20
N LEU A 373 -4.76 -12.58 -11.32
CA LEU A 373 -3.64 -12.88 -12.22
C LEU A 373 -2.29 -12.75 -11.50
N THR A 374 -2.14 -11.75 -10.63
CA THR A 374 -0.96 -11.60 -9.76
C THR A 374 -0.83 -12.77 -8.78
N ALA A 375 -1.95 -13.20 -8.18
CA ALA A 375 -1.99 -14.29 -7.22
C ALA A 375 -1.67 -15.65 -7.86
N VAL A 376 -2.05 -15.87 -9.13
CA VAL A 376 -1.65 -17.05 -9.92
C VAL A 376 -0.12 -17.15 -10.07
N GLY A 377 0.56 -16.01 -10.15
CA GLY A 377 2.03 -15.98 -10.17
C GLY A 377 2.63 -16.10 -11.57
N SER A 378 3.82 -16.69 -11.65
CA SER A 378 4.66 -16.66 -12.86
C SER A 378 4.02 -17.25 -14.12
N SER A 379 3.05 -18.15 -13.98
CA SER A 379 2.40 -18.78 -15.13
C SER A 379 1.45 -17.82 -15.89
N ALA A 380 1.08 -16.70 -15.28
CA ALA A 380 0.30 -15.64 -15.93
C ALA A 380 1.17 -14.68 -16.78
N VAL A 381 2.50 -14.68 -16.61
CA VAL A 381 3.39 -13.64 -17.17
C VAL A 381 3.31 -13.57 -18.70
N GLU A 382 3.36 -14.70 -19.41
CA GLU A 382 3.31 -14.68 -20.88
C GLU A 382 1.98 -14.14 -21.40
N ALA A 383 0.86 -14.54 -20.78
CA ALA A 383 -0.46 -14.05 -21.16
C ALA A 383 -0.63 -12.55 -20.86
N LEU A 384 -0.07 -12.08 -19.74
CA LEU A 384 -0.02 -10.65 -19.40
C LEU A 384 0.83 -9.86 -20.39
N ILE A 385 2.02 -10.36 -20.80
CA ILE A 385 2.85 -9.70 -21.80
C ILE A 385 2.08 -9.49 -23.11
N LEU A 386 1.34 -10.51 -23.58
CA LEU A 386 0.49 -10.41 -24.77
C LEU A 386 -0.66 -9.41 -24.59
N ALA A 387 -1.21 -9.30 -23.38
CA ALA A 387 -2.30 -8.39 -23.08
C ALA A 387 -1.86 -6.91 -22.91
N LEU A 388 -0.55 -6.61 -22.89
CA LEU A 388 -0.04 -5.23 -22.98
C LEU A 388 -0.34 -4.57 -24.33
N ASP A 389 -0.68 -5.36 -25.35
CA ASP A 389 -1.07 -4.92 -26.69
C ASP A 389 -2.61 -4.79 -26.87
N ASP A 390 -3.39 -4.95 -25.80
CA ASP A 390 -4.84 -4.85 -25.88
C ASP A 390 -5.29 -3.44 -26.29
N THR A 391 -6.37 -3.35 -27.06
CA THR A 391 -6.90 -2.06 -27.52
C THR A 391 -7.41 -1.22 -26.36
N SER A 392 -7.94 -1.88 -25.31
CA SER A 392 -8.49 -1.17 -24.18
C SER A 392 -7.40 -0.58 -23.29
N GLU A 393 -7.46 0.73 -23.06
CA GLU A 393 -6.49 1.41 -22.18
C GLU A 393 -6.55 0.84 -20.75
N TRP A 394 -7.77 0.60 -20.25
CA TRP A 394 -8.00 0.05 -18.92
C TRP A 394 -7.42 -1.36 -18.76
N THR A 395 -7.58 -2.22 -19.77
CA THR A 395 -6.94 -3.54 -19.80
C THR A 395 -5.43 -3.39 -19.70
N ARG A 396 -4.81 -2.55 -20.54
CA ARG A 396 -3.35 -2.35 -20.54
C ARG A 396 -2.83 -1.87 -19.18
N ILE A 397 -3.52 -0.92 -18.55
CA ILE A 397 -3.20 -0.42 -17.20
C ILE A 397 -3.20 -1.56 -16.17
N ASN A 398 -4.26 -2.35 -16.11
CA ASN A 398 -4.38 -3.45 -15.16
C ASN A 398 -3.34 -4.54 -15.39
N VAL A 399 -3.00 -4.80 -16.66
CA VAL A 399 -1.94 -5.73 -17.03
C VAL A 399 -0.58 -5.24 -16.57
N ALA A 400 -0.23 -3.97 -16.79
CA ALA A 400 1.03 -3.40 -16.31
C ALA A 400 1.11 -3.41 -14.78
N PHE A 401 -0.01 -3.10 -14.10
CA PHE A 401 -0.10 -3.23 -12.64
C PHE A 401 0.18 -4.66 -12.18
N ALA A 402 -0.49 -5.66 -12.75
CA ALA A 402 -0.29 -7.06 -12.39
C ALA A 402 1.16 -7.53 -12.61
N LEU A 403 1.78 -7.13 -13.72
CA LEU A 403 3.20 -7.41 -13.98
C LEU A 403 4.12 -6.77 -12.93
N GLY A 404 3.83 -5.55 -12.48
CA GLY A 404 4.56 -4.90 -11.39
C GLY A 404 4.44 -5.64 -10.06
N GLU A 405 3.23 -6.09 -9.70
CA GLU A 405 2.97 -6.83 -8.45
C GLU A 405 3.51 -8.27 -8.46
N LEU A 406 3.76 -8.82 -9.64
CA LEU A 406 4.49 -10.08 -9.85
C LEU A 406 5.99 -9.95 -9.65
N ASP A 407 6.51 -8.73 -9.44
CA ASP A 407 7.91 -8.45 -9.15
C ASP A 407 8.92 -9.09 -10.11
N SER A 408 10.05 -9.55 -9.60
CA SER A 408 11.06 -10.36 -10.29
C SER A 408 10.51 -11.56 -11.07
N HIS A 409 9.31 -12.08 -10.78
CA HIS A 409 8.70 -13.14 -11.60
C HIS A 409 8.33 -12.64 -13.01
N ALA A 410 8.10 -11.34 -13.17
CA ALA A 410 7.80 -10.69 -14.44
C ALA A 410 9.03 -10.11 -15.15
N ALA A 411 10.26 -10.53 -14.80
CA ALA A 411 11.50 -10.02 -15.42
C ALA A 411 11.50 -10.08 -16.96
N ASN A 412 10.86 -11.11 -17.55
CA ASN A 412 10.75 -11.26 -18.99
C ASN A 412 9.81 -10.23 -19.65
N ALA A 413 8.99 -9.51 -18.88
CA ALA A 413 8.12 -8.45 -19.39
C ALA A 413 8.85 -7.12 -19.58
N VAL A 414 10.04 -6.94 -18.99
CA VAL A 414 10.80 -5.67 -19.01
C VAL A 414 10.98 -5.12 -20.43
N PRO A 415 11.44 -5.90 -21.45
CA PRO A 415 11.58 -5.38 -22.81
C PRO A 415 10.28 -4.83 -23.40
N ARG A 416 9.14 -5.49 -23.15
CA ARG A 416 7.83 -5.04 -23.65
C ARG A 416 7.33 -3.82 -22.88
N LEU A 417 7.54 -3.76 -21.57
CA LEU A 417 7.18 -2.59 -20.75
C LEU A 417 7.99 -1.35 -21.14
N ILE A 418 9.28 -1.48 -21.47
CA ILE A 418 10.08 -0.36 -21.99
C ILE A 418 9.45 0.21 -23.26
N GLN A 419 8.98 -0.66 -24.18
CA GLN A 419 8.30 -0.20 -25.39
C GLN A 419 6.99 0.56 -25.06
N CYS A 420 6.26 0.15 -24.01
CA CYS A 420 5.03 0.82 -23.55
C CYS A 420 5.27 2.25 -23.03
N LEU A 421 6.49 2.65 -22.69
CA LEU A 421 6.81 4.03 -22.29
C LEU A 421 6.53 5.05 -23.42
N ASN A 422 6.39 4.58 -24.67
CA ASN A 422 6.04 5.41 -25.83
C ASN A 422 4.53 5.54 -26.06
N ASP A 423 3.67 4.99 -25.18
CA ASP A 423 2.22 5.15 -25.30
C ASP A 423 1.79 6.62 -25.09
N LYS A 424 0.70 7.01 -25.75
CA LYS A 424 0.15 8.36 -25.68
C LYS A 424 -0.59 8.61 -24.36
N SER A 425 -1.12 7.55 -23.74
CA SER A 425 -1.81 7.67 -22.46
C SER A 425 -0.82 7.89 -21.33
N HIS A 426 -0.92 9.07 -20.70
CA HIS A 426 -0.18 9.36 -19.47
C HIS A 426 -0.53 8.37 -18.34
N ARG A 427 -1.78 7.89 -18.27
CA ARG A 427 -2.25 6.95 -17.24
C ARG A 427 -1.54 5.60 -17.35
N PHE A 428 -1.44 5.10 -18.58
CA PHE A 428 -0.73 3.87 -18.85
C PHE A 428 0.78 4.01 -18.63
N VAL A 429 1.40 5.08 -19.14
CA VAL A 429 2.83 5.37 -18.93
C VAL A 429 3.19 5.42 -17.44
N ARG A 430 2.38 6.08 -16.60
CA ARG A 430 2.58 6.11 -15.14
C ARG A 430 2.61 4.71 -14.52
N THR A 431 1.69 3.85 -14.96
CA THR A 431 1.58 2.48 -14.44
C THR A 431 2.76 1.63 -14.89
N VAL A 432 3.24 1.84 -16.12
CA VAL A 432 4.43 1.18 -16.68
C VAL A 432 5.69 1.60 -15.90
N LEU A 433 5.85 2.88 -15.55
CA LEU A 433 6.96 3.36 -14.71
C LEU A 433 6.95 2.68 -13.33
N ASP A 434 5.79 2.61 -12.69
CA ASP A 434 5.63 1.91 -11.40
C ASP A 434 5.96 0.41 -11.52
N ALA A 435 5.52 -0.24 -12.62
CA ALA A 435 5.79 -1.65 -12.88
C ALA A 435 7.29 -1.92 -13.07
N LEU A 436 7.99 -1.12 -13.89
CA LEU A 436 9.44 -1.23 -14.08
C LEU A 436 10.20 -1.05 -12.77
N GLY A 437 9.83 -0.05 -11.95
CA GLY A 437 10.43 0.17 -10.63
C GLY A 437 10.12 -0.91 -9.60
N SER A 438 9.04 -1.68 -9.78
CA SER A 438 8.67 -2.80 -8.90
C SER A 438 9.32 -4.12 -9.34
N ILE A 439 9.45 -4.34 -10.65
CA ILE A 439 10.14 -5.52 -11.20
C ILE A 439 11.63 -5.44 -10.91
N CYS A 440 12.26 -4.26 -11.11
CA CYS A 440 13.66 -4.00 -10.77
C CYS A 440 14.63 -5.10 -11.26
N GLN A 441 14.48 -5.53 -12.53
CA GLN A 441 15.33 -6.53 -13.17
C GLN A 441 15.79 -6.03 -14.54
N ASN A 442 17.01 -6.38 -14.97
CA ASN A 442 17.63 -5.87 -16.19
C ASN A 442 17.77 -4.33 -16.21
N VAL A 443 18.02 -3.74 -15.05
CA VAL A 443 18.04 -2.28 -14.81
C VAL A 443 18.84 -1.47 -15.84
N PRO A 444 20.07 -1.86 -16.24
CA PRO A 444 20.85 -1.11 -17.22
C PRO A 444 20.17 -0.91 -18.58
N THR A 445 19.14 -1.69 -18.92
CA THR A 445 18.44 -1.59 -20.21
C THR A 445 17.38 -0.49 -20.25
N PHE A 446 17.00 0.13 -19.12
CA PHE A 446 15.90 1.09 -19.08
C PHE A 446 16.10 2.31 -18.18
N VAL A 447 17.19 2.38 -17.39
CA VAL A 447 17.45 3.52 -16.50
C VAL A 447 17.44 4.83 -17.28
N THR A 448 18.08 4.86 -18.45
CA THR A 448 18.10 6.05 -19.31
C THR A 448 16.69 6.38 -19.81
N ASP A 449 15.90 5.40 -20.23
CA ASP A 449 14.52 5.60 -20.70
C ASP A 449 13.63 6.20 -19.61
N ILE A 450 13.72 5.70 -18.37
CA ILE A 450 12.99 6.24 -17.23
C ILE A 450 13.47 7.65 -16.89
N SER A 451 14.79 7.88 -16.86
CA SER A 451 15.36 9.18 -16.45
C SER A 451 14.89 10.34 -17.33
N GLN A 452 14.67 10.10 -18.62
CA GLN A 452 14.19 11.12 -19.55
C GLN A 452 12.84 11.72 -19.12
N PHE A 453 11.98 10.95 -18.43
CA PHE A 453 10.69 11.43 -17.95
C PHE A 453 10.79 12.49 -16.85
N LEU A 454 11.93 12.60 -16.15
CA LEU A 454 12.15 13.66 -15.16
C LEU A 454 12.17 15.05 -15.80
N LEU A 455 12.65 15.15 -17.04
CA LEU A 455 12.82 16.41 -17.75
C LEU A 455 11.90 16.55 -18.96
N LYS A 456 11.18 15.48 -19.34
CA LYS A 456 10.27 15.49 -20.48
C LYS A 456 9.18 16.55 -20.29
N GLU A 457 8.96 17.31 -21.35
CA GLU A 457 7.82 18.20 -21.52
C GLU A 457 6.93 17.60 -22.60
N GLU A 458 5.65 17.42 -22.27
CA GLU A 458 4.65 16.88 -23.18
C GLU A 458 3.39 17.73 -23.04
N PRO A 459 3.10 18.62 -24.00
CA PRO A 459 1.98 19.56 -23.88
C PRO A 459 0.63 18.89 -23.63
N SER A 460 0.44 17.65 -24.10
CA SER A 460 -0.77 16.88 -23.83
C SER A 460 -0.92 16.43 -22.37
N TRP A 461 0.10 16.61 -21.54
CA TRP A 461 0.12 16.26 -20.10
C TRP A 461 0.07 17.48 -19.18
N GLU A 462 0.01 18.69 -19.73
CA GLU A 462 -0.06 19.96 -18.99
C GLU A 462 -1.48 20.31 -18.53
N GLU A 463 -2.48 19.49 -18.86
CA GLU A 463 -3.85 19.68 -18.38
C GLU A 463 -3.87 19.69 -16.84
N GLU A 464 -4.42 20.76 -16.27
CA GLU A 464 -4.66 20.83 -14.82
C GLU A 464 -5.75 19.84 -14.46
N LEU A 465 -5.38 18.77 -13.77
CA LEU A 465 -6.31 17.71 -13.39
C LEU A 465 -6.99 17.98 -12.04
N HIS A 466 -6.59 19.05 -11.32
CA HIS A 466 -7.00 19.26 -9.94
C HIS A 466 -6.98 20.71 -9.43
N SER A 467 -7.73 20.96 -8.35
CA SER A 467 -7.80 22.25 -7.62
C SER A 467 -6.47 22.73 -7.01
N ARG A 468 -5.48 21.83 -6.87
CA ARG A 468 -4.13 22.15 -6.39
C ARG A 468 -3.15 22.51 -7.53
N ARG A 469 -3.63 22.66 -8.77
CA ARG A 469 -2.86 23.00 -9.98
C ARG A 469 -1.79 21.96 -10.36
N TRP A 470 -2.10 20.68 -10.14
CA TRP A 470 -1.25 19.57 -10.56
C TRP A 470 -1.61 19.09 -11.96
N THR A 471 -0.59 18.69 -12.70
CA THR A 471 -0.70 18.21 -14.07
C THR A 471 -0.39 16.71 -14.16
N ALA A 472 -0.75 16.07 -15.28
CA ALA A 472 -0.30 14.70 -15.57
C ALA A 472 1.23 14.59 -15.60
N GLN A 473 1.89 15.66 -16.07
CA GLN A 473 3.34 15.74 -16.17
C GLN A 473 4.01 15.68 -14.79
N ASP A 474 3.53 16.43 -13.80
CA ASP A 474 4.07 16.43 -12.43
C ASP A 474 4.08 15.01 -11.84
N GLN A 475 3.01 14.26 -12.08
CA GLN A 475 2.88 12.91 -11.57
C GLN A 475 3.78 11.93 -12.31
N ILE A 476 3.91 12.04 -13.63
CA ILE A 476 4.85 11.21 -14.41
C ILE A 476 6.27 11.39 -13.90
N ARG A 477 6.67 12.63 -13.62
CA ARG A 477 7.99 12.93 -13.02
C ARG A 477 8.15 12.29 -11.65
N ILE A 478 7.12 12.32 -10.80
CA ILE A 478 7.13 11.60 -9.52
C ILE A 478 7.26 10.09 -9.72
N ASN A 479 6.50 9.49 -10.65
CA ASN A 479 6.57 8.06 -10.93
C ASN A 479 7.98 7.67 -11.43
N ALA A 480 8.59 8.47 -12.30
CA ALA A 480 9.95 8.26 -12.77
C ALA A 480 10.97 8.39 -11.63
N ALA A 481 10.88 9.44 -10.80
CA ALA A 481 11.77 9.64 -9.66
C ALA A 481 11.66 8.50 -8.63
N MET A 482 10.43 8.07 -8.33
CA MET A 482 10.17 6.96 -7.41
C MET A 482 10.65 5.63 -7.99
N ALA A 483 10.47 5.39 -9.29
CA ALA A 483 11.00 4.20 -9.96
C ALA A 483 12.53 4.16 -9.84
N LEU A 484 13.23 5.26 -10.17
CA LEU A 484 14.69 5.37 -10.02
C LEU A 484 15.14 5.16 -8.57
N THR A 485 14.46 5.78 -7.60
CA THR A 485 14.77 5.60 -6.17
C THR A 485 14.68 4.13 -5.74
N ARG A 486 13.75 3.34 -6.31
CA ARG A 486 13.64 1.90 -6.03
C ARG A 486 14.75 1.06 -6.65
N LEU A 487 15.35 1.53 -7.75
CA LEU A 487 16.53 0.88 -8.35
C LEU A 487 17.79 1.13 -7.49
N GLY A 488 17.80 2.20 -6.70
CA GLY A 488 18.90 2.55 -5.81
C GLY A 488 20.21 2.70 -6.59
N GLN A 489 21.26 1.98 -6.18
CA GLN A 489 22.58 2.08 -6.82
C GLN A 489 22.58 1.76 -8.32
N ASP A 490 21.62 0.94 -8.79
CA ASP A 490 21.51 0.60 -10.21
C ASP A 490 20.98 1.79 -11.05
N ALA A 491 20.44 2.84 -10.43
CA ALA A 491 20.05 4.08 -11.08
C ALA A 491 21.23 5.02 -11.37
N GLY A 492 22.48 4.66 -11.06
CA GLY A 492 23.64 5.57 -11.17
C GLY A 492 23.83 6.27 -12.52
N ALA A 493 23.37 5.67 -13.62
CA ALA A 493 23.38 6.31 -14.95
C ALA A 493 22.42 7.52 -15.08
N ALA A 494 21.49 7.70 -14.14
CA ALA A 494 20.54 8.81 -14.07
C ALA A 494 21.02 9.96 -13.15
N GLU A 495 22.20 9.86 -12.52
CA GLU A 495 22.68 10.82 -11.49
C GLU A 495 22.58 12.28 -11.96
N ASP A 496 23.12 12.61 -13.14
CA ASP A 496 23.11 13.98 -13.66
C ASP A 496 21.69 14.53 -13.90
N VAL A 497 20.75 13.65 -14.27
CA VAL A 497 19.34 14.00 -14.51
C VAL A 497 18.60 14.17 -13.18
N LEU A 498 18.88 13.33 -12.19
CA LEU A 498 18.34 13.43 -10.84
C LEU A 498 18.81 14.71 -10.14
N ILE A 499 20.07 15.10 -10.31
CA ILE A 499 20.60 16.38 -9.81
C ILE A 499 19.84 17.56 -10.41
N GLN A 500 19.57 17.54 -11.73
CA GLN A 500 18.76 18.58 -12.36
C GLN A 500 17.31 18.59 -11.84
N ALA A 501 16.75 17.42 -11.58
CA ALA A 501 15.38 17.27 -11.07
C ALA A 501 15.21 17.75 -9.61
N LEU A 502 16.30 18.06 -8.89
CA LEU A 502 16.22 18.71 -7.56
C LEU A 502 15.57 20.08 -7.62
N ASP A 503 15.73 20.79 -8.74
CA ASP A 503 15.15 22.12 -8.98
C ASP A 503 13.74 22.05 -9.61
N ASP A 504 13.14 20.85 -9.72
CA ASP A 504 11.80 20.69 -10.28
C ASP A 504 10.76 21.46 -9.45
N PRO A 505 9.84 22.22 -10.10
CA PRO A 505 8.82 23.00 -9.40
C PRO A 505 7.88 22.13 -8.53
N CYS A 506 7.71 20.86 -8.88
CA CYS A 506 7.06 19.87 -8.03
C CYS A 506 8.07 19.34 -7.00
N GLY A 507 8.07 19.91 -5.80
CA GLY A 507 9.01 19.54 -4.74
C GLY A 507 8.99 18.07 -4.28
N HIS A 508 8.04 17.24 -4.73
CA HIS A 508 8.11 15.78 -4.52
C HIS A 508 9.16 15.13 -5.43
N VAL A 509 9.33 15.63 -6.66
CA VAL A 509 10.33 15.13 -7.62
C VAL A 509 11.73 15.33 -7.05
N GLY A 510 12.06 16.55 -6.62
CA GLY A 510 13.35 16.84 -6.00
C GLY A 510 13.61 16.04 -4.72
N ALA A 511 12.58 15.83 -3.88
CA ALA A 511 12.73 15.02 -2.66
C ALA A 511 13.03 13.54 -2.95
N PHE A 512 12.48 12.97 -4.03
CA PHE A 512 12.87 11.62 -4.47
C PHE A 512 14.26 11.59 -5.12
N GLY A 513 14.62 12.62 -5.89
CA GLY A 513 15.97 12.77 -6.45
C GLY A 513 17.07 12.80 -5.38
N GLU A 514 16.82 13.47 -4.25
CA GLU A 514 17.74 13.50 -3.11
C GLU A 514 17.95 12.10 -2.51
N LEU A 515 16.89 11.29 -2.38
CA LEU A 515 16.95 9.97 -1.75
C LEU A 515 17.80 8.98 -2.54
N ASP A 516 17.73 9.00 -3.87
CA ASP A 516 18.56 8.15 -4.74
C ASP A 516 20.04 8.56 -4.70
N SER A 517 20.31 9.88 -4.67
CA SER A 517 21.67 10.40 -4.61
C SER A 517 22.43 10.10 -3.31
N HIS A 518 21.72 9.71 -2.25
CA HIS A 518 22.31 9.18 -1.02
C HIS A 518 22.62 7.67 -1.11
N ALA A 519 21.93 6.93 -2.00
CA ALA A 519 22.20 5.53 -2.29
C ALA A 519 23.41 5.38 -3.23
N ALA A 520 23.57 6.30 -4.19
CA ALA A 520 24.85 6.59 -4.84
C ALA A 520 25.77 7.31 -3.83
N ASN A 521 27.10 7.13 -3.88
CA ASN A 521 28.01 7.82 -2.96
C ASN A 521 28.20 9.33 -3.30
N ALA A 522 27.12 10.10 -3.52
CA ALA A 522 27.16 11.48 -4.02
C ALA A 522 27.11 12.58 -2.92
N VAL A 523 27.45 12.23 -1.68
CA VAL A 523 27.52 13.15 -0.52
C VAL A 523 28.33 14.45 -0.77
N PRO A 524 29.39 14.52 -1.60
CA PRO A 524 30.15 15.76 -1.74
C PRO A 524 29.50 16.87 -2.58
N ARG A 525 28.62 16.55 -3.55
CA ARG A 525 28.06 17.56 -4.48
C ARG A 525 26.77 18.21 -3.97
N LEU A 526 25.91 17.46 -3.28
CA LEU A 526 24.64 18.00 -2.74
C LEU A 526 24.83 19.03 -1.62
N ILE A 527 25.89 18.91 -0.82
CA ILE A 527 26.23 19.89 0.23
C ILE A 527 26.64 21.26 -0.36
N GLN A 528 26.99 21.35 -1.65
CA GLN A 528 27.30 22.63 -2.29
C GLN A 528 26.09 23.31 -2.92
N CYS A 529 24.97 22.59 -3.12
CA CYS A 529 23.75 23.12 -3.72
C CYS A 529 22.66 23.50 -2.68
N LEU A 530 22.76 22.96 -1.46
CA LEU A 530 22.00 23.37 -0.27
C LEU A 530 22.74 24.46 0.51
#